data_AF-S5LZE7-F1
#
_entry.id   AF-S5LZE7-F1
#
_cell.length_a   1.000
_cell.length_b   1.000
_cell.length_c   1.000
_cell.angle_alpha   90.00
_cell.angle_beta   90.00
_cell.angle_gamma   90.00
#
_symmetry.space_group_name_H-M   'P 1'
#
loop_
_entity.id
_entity.type
_entity.pdbx_description
1 polymer ?
#
loop_
_entity_poly.entity_id
_entity_poly.type
_entity_poly.pdbx_seq_one_letter_code
_entity_poly.pdbx_strand_id
1 'polypeptide(L)'
;MFELFKSGLISKKALLILNYSKIKINENQLAIILIIMELSNDDQKNFTPSQISEHMMISKEEIEKEIADLLKNRIIKLEQKGKKTILNLTPLFNRLLVDFEERHSNLGQDNNYTFVEKIFNYKLNAEEIEKIENYIELGISKPKIMSLIDEYKINNITELLKKLEENSKKSSVKITMYNWLND
;
A
#
# COMPACT_ATOMS: atom_id res chain seq x y z
N MET A 1 -7.42 -13.15 -4.01
CA MET A 1 -7.55 -11.79 -4.62
C MET A 1 -6.23 -11.28 -5.17
N PHE A 2 -5.15 -11.34 -4.38
CA PHE A 2 -3.82 -10.91 -4.78
C PHE A 2 -3.33 -11.50 -6.12
N GLU A 3 -3.49 -12.81 -6.33
CA GLU A 3 -3.17 -13.48 -7.60
C GLU A 3 -4.04 -13.00 -8.78
N LEU A 4 -5.34 -12.74 -8.54
CA LEU A 4 -6.25 -12.19 -9.57
C LEU A 4 -5.84 -10.76 -9.95
N PHE A 5 -5.43 -9.96 -8.97
CA PHE A 5 -4.90 -8.62 -9.19
C PHE A 5 -3.58 -8.65 -9.98
N LYS A 6 -2.66 -9.58 -9.64
CA LYS A 6 -1.41 -9.78 -10.39
C LYS A 6 -1.64 -10.29 -11.82
N SER A 7 -2.64 -11.15 -12.03
CA SER A 7 -2.98 -11.70 -13.34
C SER A 7 -3.66 -10.70 -14.30
N GLY A 8 -3.95 -9.48 -13.84
CA GLY A 8 -4.63 -8.46 -14.64
C GLY A 8 -6.14 -8.66 -14.81
N LEU A 9 -6.71 -9.70 -14.19
CA LEU A 9 -8.15 -9.96 -14.21
C LEU A 9 -8.98 -8.93 -13.41
N ILE A 10 -8.32 -8.16 -12.55
CA ILE A 10 -8.93 -7.04 -11.82
C ILE A 10 -8.33 -5.72 -12.33
N SER A 11 -9.18 -4.85 -12.86
CA SER A 11 -8.76 -3.49 -13.23
C SER A 11 -8.35 -2.70 -11.99
N LYS A 12 -7.09 -2.24 -11.96
CA LYS A 12 -6.54 -1.42 -10.87
C LYS A 12 -7.34 -0.14 -10.65
N LYS A 13 -7.74 0.51 -11.75
CA LYS A 13 -8.57 1.72 -11.72
C LYS A 13 -9.95 1.44 -11.12
N ALA A 14 -10.61 0.36 -11.55
CA ALA A 14 -11.90 -0.02 -11.01
C ALA A 14 -11.83 -0.36 -9.52
N LEU A 15 -10.79 -1.10 -9.11
CA LEU A 15 -10.57 -1.44 -7.70
C LEU A 15 -10.43 -0.17 -6.86
N LEU A 16 -9.63 0.78 -7.31
CA LEU A 16 -9.41 2.05 -6.63
C LEU A 16 -10.71 2.86 -6.54
N ILE A 17 -11.40 3.07 -7.67
CA ILE A 17 -12.66 3.84 -7.72
C ILE A 17 -13.71 3.29 -6.75
N LEU A 18 -13.83 1.97 -6.64
CA LEU A 18 -14.85 1.34 -5.79
C LEU A 18 -14.47 1.27 -4.31
N ASN A 19 -13.23 1.62 -3.93
CA ASN A 19 -12.73 1.39 -2.56
C ASN A 19 -11.87 2.53 -1.97
N TYR A 20 -11.61 3.62 -2.69
CA TYR A 20 -10.71 4.70 -2.23
C TYR A 20 -11.08 5.28 -0.85
N SER A 21 -12.37 5.47 -0.58
CA SER A 21 -12.84 6.03 0.70
C SER A 21 -12.49 5.15 1.90
N LYS A 22 -12.35 3.82 1.69
CA LYS A 22 -12.04 2.85 2.74
C LYS A 22 -10.61 2.97 3.26
N ILE A 23 -9.72 3.51 2.42
CA ILE A 23 -8.33 3.79 2.77
C ILE A 23 -8.07 5.28 2.97
N LYS A 24 -9.12 6.04 3.32
CA LYS A 24 -9.08 7.47 3.67
C LYS A 24 -8.51 8.38 2.58
N ILE A 25 -8.80 8.04 1.33
CA ILE A 25 -8.52 8.89 0.17
C ILE A 25 -9.78 9.70 -0.14
N ASN A 26 -9.62 10.98 -0.48
CA ASN A 26 -10.71 11.85 -0.94
C ASN A 26 -10.85 11.84 -2.48
N GLU A 27 -11.87 12.50 -3.02
CA GLU A 27 -12.15 12.54 -4.46
C GLU A 27 -11.06 13.26 -5.27
N ASN A 28 -10.47 14.33 -4.71
CA ASN A 28 -9.37 15.05 -5.36
C ASN A 28 -8.14 14.15 -5.52
N GLN A 29 -7.76 13.47 -4.44
CA GLN A 29 -6.65 12.52 -4.41
C GLN A 29 -6.91 11.33 -5.33
N LEU A 30 -8.15 10.82 -5.36
CA LEU A 30 -8.55 9.78 -6.31
C LEU A 30 -8.35 10.24 -7.75
N ALA A 31 -8.86 11.43 -8.10
CA ALA A 31 -8.74 11.97 -9.45
C ALA A 31 -7.26 12.19 -9.83
N ILE A 32 -6.45 12.76 -8.95
CA ILE A 32 -4.99 12.92 -9.13
C ILE A 32 -4.35 11.56 -9.43
N ILE A 33 -4.62 10.54 -8.62
CA ILE A 33 -4.05 9.19 -8.82
C ILE A 33 -4.51 8.59 -10.15
N LEU A 34 -5.78 8.75 -10.53
CA LEU A 34 -6.30 8.23 -11.80
C LEU A 34 -5.68 8.92 -13.01
N ILE A 35 -5.50 10.24 -12.97
CA ILE A 35 -4.80 11.01 -14.01
C ILE A 35 -3.36 10.54 -14.12
N ILE A 36 -2.66 10.42 -12.99
CA ILE A 36 -1.31 9.85 -12.93
C ILE A 36 -1.28 8.45 -13.57
N MET A 37 -2.26 7.60 -13.28
CA MET A 37 -2.37 6.26 -13.86
C MET A 37 -2.72 6.25 -15.36
N GLU A 38 -3.39 7.27 -15.87
CA GLU A 38 -3.77 7.41 -17.28
C GLU A 38 -2.62 7.97 -18.12
N LEU A 39 -2.01 9.05 -17.65
CA LEU A 39 -0.93 9.75 -18.36
C LEU A 39 0.37 8.95 -18.41
N SER A 40 0.51 8.00 -17.50
CA SER A 40 1.71 7.18 -17.41
C SER A 40 1.64 5.96 -18.30
N ASN A 41 1.98 6.16 -19.57
CA ASN A 41 2.28 5.11 -20.52
C ASN A 41 3.80 4.85 -20.58
N ASP A 42 4.23 3.69 -21.10
CA ASP A 42 5.63 3.21 -21.03
C ASP A 42 6.71 4.21 -21.52
N ASP A 43 6.31 5.21 -22.30
CA ASP A 43 7.17 6.21 -22.92
C ASP A 43 7.12 7.62 -22.27
N GLN A 44 6.11 7.96 -21.47
CA GLN A 44 6.05 9.24 -20.77
C GLN A 44 6.14 9.04 -19.27
N LYS A 45 7.27 9.48 -18.71
CA LYS A 45 7.63 9.16 -17.33
C LYS A 45 7.48 10.33 -16.38
N ASN A 46 7.43 11.58 -16.81
CA ASN A 46 7.46 12.71 -15.88
C ASN A 46 6.06 13.32 -15.73
N PHE A 47 5.60 13.50 -14.49
CA PHE A 47 4.46 14.39 -14.22
C PHE A 47 4.79 15.40 -13.13
N THR A 48 4.30 16.62 -13.34
CA THR A 48 4.32 17.71 -12.37
C THR A 48 2.90 18.08 -11.97
N PRO A 49 2.70 18.72 -10.80
CA PRO A 49 1.43 19.31 -10.42
C PRO A 49 0.84 20.22 -11.50
N SER A 50 1.68 20.95 -12.24
CA SER A 50 1.28 21.78 -13.38
C SER A 50 0.58 20.96 -14.46
N GLN A 51 1.16 19.83 -14.86
CA GLN A 51 0.57 18.96 -15.88
C GLN A 51 -0.72 18.29 -15.41
N ILE A 52 -0.82 17.96 -14.11
CA ILE A 52 -2.06 17.40 -13.54
C ILE A 52 -3.16 18.48 -13.53
N SER A 53 -2.81 19.75 -13.29
CA SER A 53 -3.77 20.86 -13.27
C SER A 53 -4.44 21.12 -14.61
N GLU A 54 -3.81 20.73 -15.73
CA GLU A 54 -4.41 20.82 -17.07
C GLU A 54 -5.67 19.94 -17.23
N HIS A 55 -5.84 18.96 -16.34
CA HIS A 55 -6.93 17.99 -16.36
C HIS A 55 -7.90 18.13 -15.18
N MET A 56 -7.71 19.12 -14.31
CA MET A 56 -8.52 19.31 -13.09
C MET A 56 -8.96 20.77 -12.93
N MET A 57 -10.00 20.99 -12.12
CA MET A 57 -10.49 22.34 -11.79
C MET A 57 -9.82 22.94 -10.53
N ILE A 58 -8.88 22.21 -9.92
CA ILE A 58 -8.13 22.64 -8.74
C ILE A 58 -6.78 23.22 -9.15
N SER A 59 -6.24 24.12 -8.33
CA SER A 59 -4.98 24.79 -8.65
C SER A 59 -3.78 23.85 -8.52
N LYS A 60 -2.64 24.28 -9.08
CA LYS A 60 -1.36 23.59 -8.92
C LYS A 60 -1.01 23.40 -7.43
N GLU A 61 -1.22 24.45 -6.62
CA GLU A 61 -0.94 24.47 -5.19
C GLU A 61 -1.85 23.50 -4.42
N GLU A 62 -3.11 23.39 -4.82
CA GLU A 62 -4.04 22.41 -4.25
C GLU A 62 -3.62 20.97 -4.59
N ILE A 63 -3.17 20.72 -5.82
CA ILE A 63 -2.63 19.41 -6.23
C ILE A 63 -1.38 19.05 -5.42
N GLU A 64 -0.45 20.00 -5.24
CA GLU A 64 0.75 19.81 -4.41
C GLU A 64 0.40 19.43 -2.98
N LYS A 65 -0.59 20.12 -2.39
CA LYS A 65 -1.08 19.82 -1.05
C LYS A 65 -1.66 18.42 -0.95
N GLU A 66 -2.53 18.02 -1.88
CA GLU A 66 -3.14 16.69 -1.87
C GLU A 66 -2.09 15.57 -2.06
N ILE A 67 -1.09 15.79 -2.92
CA ILE A 67 0.04 14.85 -3.09
C ILE A 67 0.89 14.77 -1.82
N ALA A 68 1.17 15.91 -1.17
CA ALA A 68 1.90 15.95 0.09
C ALA A 68 1.16 15.18 1.20
N ASP A 69 -0.17 15.32 1.26
CA ASP A 69 -1.00 14.58 2.21
C ASP A 69 -0.98 13.08 1.94
N LEU A 70 -1.03 12.66 0.67
CA LEU A 70 -0.88 11.24 0.30
C LEU A 70 0.49 10.67 0.69
N LEU A 71 1.58 11.43 0.51
CA LEU A 71 2.93 11.04 0.92
C LEU A 71 3.06 10.95 2.44
N LYS A 72 2.59 11.99 3.15
CA LYS A 72 2.61 12.05 4.62
C LYS A 72 1.87 10.87 5.25
N ASN A 73 0.73 10.49 4.66
CA ASN A 73 -0.08 9.36 5.12
C ASN A 73 0.43 8.00 4.62
N ARG A 74 1.59 7.95 3.94
CA ARG A 74 2.19 6.74 3.35
C ARG A 74 1.28 5.99 2.37
N ILE A 75 0.34 6.69 1.74
CA ILE A 75 -0.53 6.13 0.70
C ILE A 75 0.26 5.95 -0.60
N ILE A 76 1.16 6.87 -0.88
CA ILE A 76 2.11 6.80 -1.99
C ILE A 76 3.53 7.05 -1.44
N LYS A 77 4.56 6.70 -2.20
CA LYS A 77 5.95 6.97 -1.82
C LYS A 77 6.78 7.44 -2.99
N LEU A 78 7.81 8.22 -2.72
CA LEU A 78 8.85 8.55 -3.69
C LEU A 78 9.99 7.52 -3.55
N GLU A 79 10.46 6.98 -4.67
CA GLU A 79 11.63 6.10 -4.72
C GLU A 79 12.67 6.67 -5.69
N GLN A 80 13.95 6.37 -5.47
CA GLN A 80 14.98 6.71 -6.45
C GLN A 80 15.25 5.52 -7.37
N LYS A 81 15.14 5.73 -8.68
CA LYS A 81 15.49 4.74 -9.70
C LYS A 81 16.60 5.32 -10.59
N GLY A 82 17.84 5.11 -10.18
CA GLY A 82 19.00 5.76 -10.79
C GLY A 82 19.00 7.26 -10.49
N LYS A 83 19.04 8.10 -11.53
CA LYS A 83 18.99 9.57 -11.40
C LYS A 83 17.57 10.16 -11.35
N LYS A 84 16.55 9.31 -11.30
CA LYS A 84 15.14 9.69 -11.42
C LYS A 84 14.43 9.44 -10.09
N THR A 85 13.73 10.43 -9.56
CA THR A 85 12.78 10.24 -8.47
C THR A 85 11.50 9.70 -9.07
N ILE A 86 10.89 8.69 -8.48
CA ILE A 86 9.65 8.09 -8.99
C ILE A 86 8.56 8.02 -7.92
N LEU A 87 7.35 8.45 -8.23
CA LEU A 87 6.16 8.18 -7.43
C LEU A 87 5.72 6.73 -7.61
N ASN A 88 5.61 6.00 -6.50
CA ASN A 88 5.24 4.60 -6.46
C ASN A 88 3.89 4.44 -5.74
N LEU A 89 2.90 3.85 -6.44
CA LEU A 89 1.56 3.57 -5.92
C LEU A 89 1.42 2.19 -5.28
N THR A 90 2.50 1.42 -5.15
CA THR A 90 2.48 0.12 -4.46
C THR A 90 1.87 0.21 -3.05
N PRO A 91 2.20 1.20 -2.20
CA PRO A 91 1.62 1.27 -0.85
C PRO A 91 0.09 1.42 -0.87
N LEU A 92 -0.44 2.22 -1.80
CA LEU A 92 -1.87 2.43 -2.01
C LEU A 92 -2.60 1.11 -2.23
N PHE A 93 -2.13 0.31 -3.19
CA PHE A 93 -2.79 -0.94 -3.53
C PHE A 93 -2.57 -2.03 -2.49
N ASN A 94 -1.42 -2.04 -1.82
CA ASN A 94 -1.18 -2.91 -0.68
C ASN A 94 -2.23 -2.66 0.42
N ARG A 95 -2.50 -1.39 0.76
CA ARG A 95 -3.54 -1.03 1.74
C ARG A 95 -4.93 -1.48 1.29
N LEU A 96 -5.29 -1.30 0.02
CA LEU A 96 -6.57 -1.79 -0.51
C LEU A 96 -6.71 -3.31 -0.37
N LEU A 97 -5.65 -4.05 -0.66
CA LEU A 97 -5.63 -5.51 -0.59
C LEU A 97 -5.73 -6.01 0.86
N VAL A 98 -4.96 -5.38 1.76
CA VAL A 98 -5.04 -5.66 3.21
C VAL A 98 -6.44 -5.39 3.74
N ASP A 99 -7.01 -4.22 3.46
CA ASP A 99 -8.36 -3.87 3.90
C ASP A 99 -9.40 -4.86 3.37
N PHE A 100 -9.25 -5.34 2.13
CA PHE A 100 -10.14 -6.36 1.57
C PHE A 100 -10.01 -7.70 2.31
N GLU A 101 -8.79 -8.17 2.56
CA GLU A 101 -8.53 -9.43 3.26
C GLU A 101 -8.98 -9.36 4.73
N GLU A 102 -8.75 -8.24 5.40
CA GLU A 102 -9.13 -8.05 6.80
C GLU A 102 -10.64 -7.96 6.99
N ARG A 103 -11.38 -7.31 6.09
CA ARG A 103 -12.85 -7.25 6.13
C ARG A 103 -13.53 -8.61 5.98
N HIS A 104 -12.85 -9.56 5.34
CA HIS A 104 -13.34 -10.95 5.24
C HIS A 104 -12.84 -11.85 6.38
N SER A 105 -12.21 -11.27 7.40
CA SER A 105 -11.71 -11.98 8.57
C SER A 105 -12.28 -11.39 9.87
N ASN A 106 -12.40 -12.22 10.90
CA ASN A 106 -12.72 -11.75 12.25
C ASN A 106 -11.54 -11.01 12.92
N LEU A 107 -10.37 -10.96 12.27
CA LEU A 107 -9.14 -10.35 12.79
C LEU A 107 -9.04 -8.84 12.49
N GLY A 108 -9.89 -8.31 11.61
CA GLY A 108 -9.90 -6.88 11.27
C GLY A 108 -10.17 -5.96 12.47
N GLN A 109 -10.86 -6.45 13.50
CA GLN A 109 -11.14 -5.69 14.73
C GLN A 109 -10.05 -5.83 15.81
N ASP A 110 -9.09 -6.74 15.64
CA ASP A 110 -8.01 -6.95 16.61
C ASP A 110 -6.89 -5.92 16.39
N ASN A 111 -7.02 -4.75 17.01
CA ASN A 111 -6.05 -3.66 16.91
C ASN A 111 -4.78 -3.90 17.74
N ASN A 112 -4.78 -4.88 18.65
CA ASN A 112 -3.67 -5.11 19.58
C ASN A 112 -2.87 -6.37 19.24
N TYR A 113 -3.12 -6.97 18.07
CA TYR A 113 -2.46 -8.21 17.65
C TYR A 113 -2.61 -9.35 18.67
N THR A 114 -3.72 -9.36 19.41
CA THR A 114 -3.97 -10.36 20.47
C THR A 114 -3.97 -11.78 19.93
N PHE A 115 -4.27 -11.98 18.64
CA PHE A 115 -4.15 -13.28 18.00
C PHE A 115 -2.71 -13.80 18.00
N VAL A 116 -1.71 -12.95 17.72
CA VAL A 116 -0.28 -13.33 17.76
C VAL A 116 0.12 -13.65 19.21
N GLU A 117 -0.30 -12.79 20.14
CA GLU A 117 0.01 -12.98 21.57
C GLU A 117 -0.56 -14.30 22.11
N LYS A 118 -1.79 -14.64 21.73
CA LYS A 118 -2.45 -15.90 22.12
C LYS A 118 -1.75 -17.12 21.51
N ILE A 119 -1.35 -17.05 20.24
CA ILE A 119 -0.70 -18.19 19.57
C ILE A 119 0.66 -18.48 20.19
N PHE A 120 1.45 -17.44 20.50
CA PHE A 120 2.78 -17.62 21.08
C PHE A 120 2.80 -17.65 22.61
N ASN A 121 1.65 -17.46 23.26
CA ASN A 121 1.53 -17.25 24.71
C ASN A 121 2.56 -16.23 25.22
N TYR A 122 2.67 -15.11 24.49
CA TYR A 122 3.71 -14.10 24.66
C TYR A 122 3.10 -12.71 24.45
N LYS A 123 3.45 -11.76 25.33
CA LYS A 123 2.97 -10.38 25.19
C LYS A 123 3.93 -9.60 24.30
N LEU A 124 3.42 -9.04 23.21
CA LEU A 124 4.24 -8.26 22.27
C LEU A 124 4.66 -6.95 22.93
N ASN A 125 5.90 -6.55 22.68
CA ASN A 125 6.37 -5.22 23.04
C ASN A 125 6.08 -4.20 21.91
N ALA A 126 6.24 -2.91 22.20
CA ALA A 126 5.93 -1.84 21.25
C ALA A 126 6.76 -1.93 19.96
N GLU A 127 8.03 -2.33 20.04
CA GLU A 127 8.91 -2.47 18.87
C GLU A 127 8.47 -3.63 17.97
N GLU A 128 8.00 -4.73 18.54
CA GLU A 128 7.47 -5.87 17.79
C GLU A 128 6.15 -5.55 17.11
N ILE A 129 5.26 -4.83 17.81
CA ILE A 129 4.00 -4.32 17.24
C ILE A 129 4.31 -3.41 16.05
N GLU A 130 5.23 -2.46 16.21
CA GLU A 130 5.64 -1.55 15.12
C GLU A 130 6.22 -2.33 13.92
N LYS A 131 7.02 -3.37 14.16
CA LYS A 131 7.53 -4.24 13.08
C LYS A 131 6.40 -4.95 12.35
N ILE A 132 5.41 -5.50 13.06
CA ILE A 132 4.26 -6.16 12.44
C ILE A 132 3.44 -5.14 11.63
N GLU A 133 3.19 -3.95 12.18
CA GLU A 133 2.52 -2.84 11.49
C GLU A 133 3.23 -2.47 10.19
N ASN A 134 4.55 -2.33 10.22
CA ASN A 134 5.34 -2.05 9.02
C ASN A 134 5.16 -3.14 7.94
N TYR A 135 5.05 -4.42 8.32
CA TYR A 135 4.78 -5.50 7.36
C TYR A 135 3.36 -5.46 6.81
N ILE A 136 2.38 -5.02 7.60
CA ILE A 136 1.02 -4.78 7.14
C ILE A 136 0.99 -3.63 6.13
N GLU A 137 1.75 -2.54 6.36
CA GLU A 137 1.92 -1.47 5.37
C GLU A 137 2.56 -1.97 4.06
N LEU A 138 3.41 -3.00 4.14
CA LEU A 138 3.99 -3.68 2.99
C LEU A 138 3.05 -4.70 2.31
N GLY A 139 1.79 -4.78 2.75
CA GLY A 139 0.73 -5.56 2.12
C GLY A 139 0.53 -6.97 2.70
N ILE A 140 1.06 -7.25 3.90
CA ILE A 140 0.84 -8.55 4.57
C ILE A 140 -0.29 -8.40 5.59
N SER A 141 -1.51 -8.80 5.22
CA SER A 141 -2.69 -8.70 6.10
C SER A 141 -2.63 -9.60 7.34
N LYS A 142 -3.38 -9.29 8.39
CA LYS A 142 -3.47 -10.16 9.59
C LYS A 142 -3.87 -11.61 9.28
N PRO A 143 -4.86 -11.88 8.41
CA PRO A 143 -5.16 -13.26 7.98
C PRO A 143 -3.97 -13.93 7.31
N LYS A 144 -3.19 -13.19 6.52
CA LYS A 144 -1.97 -13.72 5.90
C LYS A 144 -0.91 -14.05 6.95
N ILE A 145 -0.71 -13.18 7.94
CA ILE A 145 0.17 -13.45 9.09
C ILE A 145 -0.24 -14.75 9.78
N MET A 146 -1.53 -14.92 10.10
CA MET A 146 -2.04 -16.14 10.71
C MET A 146 -1.78 -17.37 9.83
N SER A 147 -2.06 -17.29 8.52
CA SER A 147 -1.79 -18.40 7.61
C SER A 147 -0.31 -18.78 7.53
N LEU A 148 0.60 -17.81 7.64
CA LEU A 148 2.05 -18.07 7.66
C LEU A 148 2.48 -18.76 8.95
N ILE A 149 1.88 -18.41 10.09
CA ILE A 149 2.14 -19.08 11.35
C ILE A 149 1.75 -20.56 11.24
N ASP A 150 0.57 -20.84 10.73
CA ASP A 150 0.05 -22.20 10.57
C ASP A 150 0.84 -23.02 9.53
N GLU A 151 1.10 -22.43 8.35
CA GLU A 151 1.80 -23.10 7.23
C GLU A 151 3.25 -23.48 7.59
N TYR A 152 3.97 -22.57 8.24
CA TYR A 152 5.38 -22.78 8.61
C TYR A 152 5.57 -23.29 10.03
N LYS A 153 4.48 -23.57 10.76
CA LYS A 153 4.49 -24.02 12.17
C LYS A 153 5.36 -23.13 13.06
N ILE A 154 5.24 -21.83 12.88
CA ILE A 154 6.02 -20.82 13.61
C ILE A 154 5.58 -20.83 15.07
N ASN A 155 6.52 -20.89 16.00
CA ASN A 155 6.21 -21.01 17.43
C ASN A 155 6.68 -19.81 18.28
N ASN A 156 7.37 -18.83 17.66
CA ASN A 156 7.87 -17.65 18.37
C ASN A 156 7.89 -16.40 17.48
N ILE A 157 7.95 -15.24 18.13
CA ILE A 157 7.93 -13.93 17.47
C ILE A 157 9.15 -13.68 16.57
N THR A 158 10.34 -14.14 16.97
CA THR A 158 11.57 -13.97 16.19
C THR A 158 11.48 -14.67 14.85
N GLU A 159 10.98 -15.92 14.83
CA GLU A 159 10.73 -16.67 13.60
C GLU A 159 9.64 -16.04 12.76
N LEU A 160 8.57 -15.52 13.39
CA LEU A 160 7.52 -14.80 12.67
C LEU A 160 8.10 -13.59 11.93
N LEU A 161 8.84 -12.72 12.63
CA LEU A 161 9.42 -11.52 12.04
C LEU A 161 10.36 -11.85 10.88
N LYS A 162 11.19 -12.90 11.03
CA LYS A 162 12.04 -13.39 9.94
C LYS A 162 11.20 -13.83 8.73
N LYS A 163 10.09 -14.54 8.97
CA LYS A 163 9.23 -15.03 7.89
C LYS A 163 8.45 -13.91 7.21
N LEU A 164 8.04 -12.89 7.96
CA LEU A 164 7.43 -11.68 7.41
C LEU A 164 8.43 -10.90 6.56
N GLU A 165 9.70 -10.81 6.97
CA GLU A 165 10.75 -10.21 6.16
C GLU A 165 10.94 -10.95 4.82
N GLU A 166 11.03 -12.27 4.85
CA GLU A 166 11.13 -13.10 3.63
C GLU A 166 9.93 -12.92 2.70
N ASN A 167 8.72 -12.83 3.26
CA ASN A 167 7.49 -12.69 2.49
C ASN A 167 7.27 -11.27 1.98
N SER A 168 7.65 -10.23 2.72
CA SER A 168 7.55 -8.83 2.28
C SER A 168 8.31 -8.57 0.98
N LYS A 169 9.47 -9.24 0.81
CA LYS A 169 10.27 -9.21 -0.42
C LYS A 169 9.50 -9.83 -1.62
N LYS A 170 8.56 -10.75 -1.37
CA LYS A 170 7.74 -11.45 -2.38
C LYS A 170 6.34 -10.84 -2.59
N SER A 171 5.78 -10.20 -1.56
CA SER A 171 4.44 -9.59 -1.54
C SER A 171 4.43 -8.14 -2.01
N SER A 172 5.58 -7.52 -2.29
CA SER A 172 5.58 -6.23 -2.98
C SER A 172 5.08 -6.42 -4.43
N VAL A 173 3.80 -6.16 -4.66
CA VAL A 173 3.34 -6.00 -6.05
C VAL A 173 3.87 -4.65 -6.50
N LYS A 174 4.83 -4.62 -7.42
CA LYS A 174 5.27 -3.36 -8.02
C LYS A 174 4.12 -2.81 -8.88
N ILE A 175 3.29 -1.98 -8.27
CA ILE A 175 2.10 -1.45 -8.92
C ILE A 175 2.39 -0.01 -9.27
N THR A 176 3.10 0.12 -10.39
CA THR A 176 3.29 1.35 -11.14
C THR A 176 4.20 2.39 -10.44
N MET A 177 5.17 2.86 -11.20
CA MET A 177 6.23 3.77 -10.77
C MET A 177 6.36 4.86 -11.82
N TYR A 178 6.43 6.11 -11.39
CA TYR A 178 6.35 7.25 -12.30
C TYR A 178 7.39 8.29 -11.99
N ASN A 179 8.14 8.81 -12.95
CA ASN A 179 9.18 9.81 -12.69
C ASN A 179 8.56 11.15 -12.21
N TRP A 180 9.10 11.68 -11.13
CA TRP A 180 8.76 12.94 -10.51
C TRP A 180 9.97 13.85 -10.67
N LEU A 181 9.86 14.91 -11.47
CA LEU A 181 10.93 15.90 -11.64
C LEU A 181 10.36 17.31 -11.60
N ASN A 182 11.14 18.22 -11.04
CA ASN A 182 10.82 19.63 -10.83
C ASN A 182 10.58 20.34 -12.17
N ASP A 183 9.59 21.23 -12.20
CA ASP A 183 9.56 22.33 -13.19
C ASP A 183 10.86 23.15 -13.09
#